data_AF-A0A8G2C5W3-F1
#
_entry.id   AF-A0A8G2C5W3-F1
#
_cell.length_a   1.000
_cell.length_b   1.000
_cell.length_c   1.000
_cell.angle_alpha   90.00
_cell.angle_beta   90.00
_cell.angle_gamma   90.00
#
_symmetry.space_group_name_H-M   'P 1'
#
loop_
_entity.id
_entity.type
_entity.pdbx_description
1 polymer ?
#
loop_
_entity_poly.entity_id
_entity_poly.type
_entity_poly.pdbx_seq_one_letter_code
_entity_poly.pdbx_strand_id
1 'polypeptide(L)'
;MLSPSQGFGQFGQDGTHALLSKAASPGIVHIHDRMPVVLKPEYFEAWLDPNTPGPDVQEIIADSRNEFASYPVSTRVQHSQRLPGTLGCLCGAKFVQLRDSRWLHPVPTSQHLVDDPT
;
A
#
# COMPACT_ATOMS: atom_id res chain seq x y z
N MET A 1 53.29 10.75 -23.00
CA MET A 1 51.92 10.55 -23.52
C MET A 1 51.08 9.96 -22.40
N LEU A 2 50.25 10.78 -21.77
CA LEU A 2 49.24 10.32 -20.80
C LEU A 2 47.98 9.94 -21.58
N SER A 3 47.51 8.70 -21.44
CA SER A 3 46.16 8.33 -21.89
C SER A 3 45.15 8.84 -20.87
N PRO A 4 44.06 9.52 -21.28
CA PRO A 4 43.00 9.84 -20.34
C PRO A 4 42.24 8.55 -20.01
N SER A 5 42.20 8.20 -18.72
CA SER A 5 41.24 7.24 -18.19
C SER A 5 39.85 7.77 -18.50
N GLN A 6 39.08 6.99 -19.26
CA GLN A 6 37.67 7.23 -19.50
C GLN A 6 36.97 7.38 -18.15
N GLY A 7 36.47 8.59 -17.89
CA GLY A 7 35.60 8.84 -16.77
C GLY A 7 34.32 8.03 -16.97
N PHE A 8 34.12 7.03 -16.12
CA PHE A 8 32.78 6.52 -15.89
C PHE A 8 32.00 7.65 -15.23
N GLY A 9 31.23 8.38 -16.04
CA GLY A 9 30.15 9.20 -15.53
C GLY A 9 29.18 8.27 -14.80
N GLN A 10 29.25 8.25 -13.47
CA GLN A 10 28.17 7.75 -12.66
C GLN A 10 27.00 8.73 -12.84
N PHE A 11 26.13 8.45 -13.80
CA PHE A 11 24.79 8.99 -13.76
C PHE A 11 24.09 8.34 -12.56
N GLY A 12 23.69 9.15 -11.58
CA GLY A 12 22.78 8.72 -10.53
C GLY A 12 21.55 8.12 -11.19
N GLN A 13 21.28 6.84 -10.92
CA GLN A 13 20.11 6.16 -11.48
C GLN A 13 18.87 6.64 -10.71
N ASP A 14 18.32 7.78 -11.10
CA ASP A 14 17.04 8.27 -10.57
C ASP A 14 15.92 7.38 -11.12
N GLY A 15 15.75 6.20 -10.52
CA GLY A 15 14.72 5.23 -10.88
C GLY A 15 13.34 5.68 -10.40
N THR A 16 12.38 5.78 -11.33
CA THR A 16 10.96 5.92 -10.97
C THR A 16 10.33 4.55 -10.81
N HIS A 17 9.31 4.46 -9.95
CA HIS A 17 8.61 3.22 -9.66
C HIS A 17 7.09 3.45 -9.72
N ALA A 18 6.34 2.41 -10.02
CA ALA A 18 4.88 2.44 -10.03
C ALA A 18 4.31 1.33 -9.15
N LEU A 19 3.11 1.58 -8.59
CA LEU A 19 2.36 0.55 -7.88
C LEU A 19 1.51 -0.25 -8.87
N LEU A 20 1.60 -1.57 -8.79
CA LEU A 20 0.73 -2.46 -9.56
C LEU A 20 -0.66 -2.52 -8.91
N SER A 21 -1.69 -2.45 -9.76
CA SER A 21 -3.09 -2.61 -9.34
C SER A 21 -3.76 -3.75 -10.10
N LYS A 22 -4.76 -4.35 -9.48
CA LYS A 22 -5.66 -5.36 -10.04
C LYS A 22 -7.12 -5.01 -9.75
N ALA A 23 -8.05 -5.77 -10.31
CA ALA A 23 -9.46 -5.64 -9.97
C ALA A 23 -9.68 -5.87 -8.47
N ALA A 24 -10.55 -5.08 -7.86
CA ALA A 24 -10.88 -5.21 -6.44
C ALA A 24 -11.50 -6.58 -6.12
N SER A 25 -11.12 -7.15 -4.98
CA SER A 25 -11.75 -8.37 -4.47
C SER A 25 -13.19 -8.08 -4.00
N PRO A 26 -14.06 -9.10 -3.93
CA PRO A 26 -15.46 -8.91 -3.48
C PRO A 26 -15.59 -8.20 -2.12
N GLY A 27 -14.60 -8.37 -1.23
CA GLY A 27 -14.59 -7.75 0.09
C GLY A 27 -14.41 -6.23 0.09
N ILE A 28 -13.93 -5.62 -0.99
CA ILE A 28 -13.59 -4.18 -1.04
C ILE A 28 -14.08 -3.47 -2.30
N VAL A 29 -14.67 -4.18 -3.27
CA VAL A 29 -15.19 -3.59 -4.53
C VAL A 29 -16.24 -2.48 -4.30
N HIS A 30 -16.95 -2.53 -3.16
CA HIS A 30 -17.90 -1.50 -2.74
C HIS A 30 -17.25 -0.17 -2.33
N ILE A 31 -15.91 -0.12 -2.23
CA ILE A 31 -15.12 1.08 -1.93
C ILE A 31 -14.52 1.65 -3.21
N HIS A 32 -13.92 0.80 -4.04
CA HIS A 32 -13.32 1.15 -5.33
C HIS A 32 -13.21 -0.11 -6.21
N ASP A 33 -13.21 0.07 -7.53
CA ASP A 33 -13.09 -1.01 -8.52
C ASP A 33 -11.68 -1.63 -8.64
N ARG A 34 -10.67 -1.01 -8.03
CA ARG A 34 -9.25 -1.39 -8.11
C ARG A 34 -8.65 -1.55 -6.72
N MET A 35 -7.64 -2.41 -6.63
CA MET A 35 -6.86 -2.63 -5.41
C MET A 35 -5.38 -2.85 -5.77
N PRO A 36 -4.44 -2.61 -4.84
CA PRO A 36 -3.04 -2.94 -5.08
C PRO A 36 -2.83 -4.46 -5.22
N VAL A 37 -1.79 -4.86 -5.96
CA VAL A 37 -1.25 -6.21 -5.89
C VAL A 37 -0.48 -6.32 -4.58
N VAL A 38 -1.01 -7.11 -3.64
CA VAL A 38 -0.37 -7.34 -2.33
C VAL A 38 0.17 -8.75 -2.28
N LEU A 39 1.49 -8.87 -2.19
CA LEU A 39 2.19 -10.15 -2.22
C LEU A 39 1.88 -10.97 -0.96
N LYS A 40 1.84 -12.29 -1.12
CA LYS A 40 1.98 -13.19 0.03
C LYS A 40 3.44 -13.17 0.51
N PRO A 41 3.71 -13.29 1.83
CA PRO A 41 5.07 -13.18 2.36
C PRO A 41 6.09 -14.14 1.72
N GLU A 42 5.66 -15.35 1.37
CA GLU A 42 6.47 -16.37 0.71
C GLU A 42 7.02 -15.96 -0.67
N TYR A 43 6.40 -14.98 -1.33
CA TYR A 43 6.83 -14.48 -2.63
C TYR A 43 7.79 -13.29 -2.55
N PHE A 44 8.14 -12.81 -1.35
CA PHE A 44 8.95 -11.60 -1.19
C PHE A 44 10.32 -11.69 -1.89
N GLU A 45 11.06 -12.78 -1.66
CA GLU A 45 12.39 -12.97 -2.25
C GLU A 45 12.31 -13.10 -3.77
N ALA A 46 11.39 -13.93 -4.28
CA ALA A 46 11.18 -14.10 -5.72
C ALA A 46 10.73 -12.79 -6.40
N TRP A 47 9.99 -11.92 -5.70
CA TRP A 47 9.58 -10.63 -6.25
C TRP A 47 10.74 -9.64 -6.42
N LEU A 48 11.76 -9.72 -5.55
CA LEU A 48 12.91 -8.82 -5.57
C LEU A 48 14.08 -9.35 -6.41
N ASP A 49 14.10 -10.65 -6.74
CA ASP A 49 15.14 -11.23 -7.59
C ASP A 49 14.93 -10.81 -9.07
N PRO A 50 15.86 -10.03 -9.66
CA PRO A 50 15.76 -9.62 -11.06
C PRO A 50 15.86 -10.79 -12.05
N ASN A 51 16.25 -11.99 -11.60
CA ASN A 51 16.34 -13.19 -12.41
C ASN A 51 15.06 -14.05 -12.39
N THR A 52 14.05 -13.67 -11.60
CA THR A 52 12.77 -14.39 -11.57
C THR A 52 12.12 -14.36 -12.95
N PRO A 53 11.79 -15.53 -13.54
CA PRO A 53 11.16 -15.60 -14.85
C PRO A 53 9.84 -14.82 -14.90
N GLY A 54 9.58 -14.15 -16.02
CA GLY A 54 8.33 -13.41 -16.24
C GLY A 54 7.04 -14.21 -15.98
N PRO A 55 6.94 -15.49 -16.39
CA PRO A 55 5.79 -16.34 -16.05
C PRO A 55 5.58 -16.50 -14.54
N ASP A 56 6.64 -16.73 -13.78
CA ASP A 56 6.58 -16.89 -12.32
C ASP A 56 6.11 -15.58 -11.66
N VAL A 57 6.58 -14.42 -12.16
CA VAL A 57 6.08 -13.10 -11.73
C VAL A 57 4.57 -12.95 -11.99
N GLN A 58 4.08 -13.43 -13.14
CA GLN A 58 2.65 -13.39 -13.45
C GLN A 58 1.84 -14.28 -12.52
N GLU A 59 2.35 -15.47 -12.17
CA GLU A 59 1.74 -16.37 -11.18
C GLU A 59 1.70 -15.73 -9.79
N ILE A 60 2.78 -15.08 -9.36
CA ILE A 60 2.84 -14.33 -8.10
C ILE A 60 1.78 -13.21 -8.07
N ILE A 61 1.61 -12.47 -9.17
CA ILE A 61 0.58 -11.42 -9.28
C ILE A 61 -0.82 -12.04 -9.20
N ALA A 62 -1.05 -13.16 -9.90
CA ALA A 62 -2.34 -13.85 -9.91
C ALA A 62 -2.71 -14.40 -8.51
N ASP A 63 -1.72 -14.92 -7.77
CA ASP A 63 -1.90 -15.45 -6.42
C ASP A 63 -1.73 -14.39 -5.31
N SER A 64 -1.75 -13.10 -5.67
CA SER A 64 -1.72 -12.02 -4.70
C SER A 64 -2.94 -12.01 -3.78
N ARG A 65 -2.76 -11.52 -2.55
CA ARG A 65 -3.76 -11.52 -1.47
C ARG A 65 -5.07 -10.85 -1.89
N ASN A 66 -6.18 -11.32 -1.33
CA ASN A 66 -7.54 -10.83 -1.59
C ASN A 66 -8.35 -10.57 -0.32
N GLU A 67 -7.82 -10.96 0.84
CA GLU A 67 -8.45 -10.89 2.14
C GLU A 67 -8.19 -9.55 2.85
N PHE A 68 -9.10 -8.63 2.61
CA PHE A 68 -9.06 -7.29 3.20
C PHE A 68 -10.21 -7.08 4.20
N ALA A 69 -9.93 -6.25 5.18
CA ALA A 69 -10.92 -5.58 6.02
C ALA A 69 -10.87 -4.08 5.71
N SER A 70 -11.99 -3.41 5.95
CA SER A 70 -12.08 -1.96 5.76
C SER A 70 -12.86 -1.31 6.88
N TYR A 71 -12.47 -0.11 7.26
CA TYR A 71 -13.17 0.70 8.25
C TYR A 71 -13.17 2.17 7.83
N PRO A 72 -14.21 2.95 8.20
CA PRO A 72 -14.23 4.38 7.95
C PRO A 72 -13.15 5.08 8.79
N VAL A 73 -12.53 6.10 8.19
CA VAL A 73 -11.54 6.99 8.80
C VAL A 73 -11.91 8.44 8.55
N SER A 74 -11.21 9.34 9.24
CA SER A 74 -11.43 10.78 9.12
C SER A 74 -11.06 11.30 7.73
N THR A 75 -11.85 12.22 7.15
CA THR A 75 -11.53 12.93 5.90
C THR A 75 -10.24 13.73 5.98
N ARG A 76 -9.73 13.98 7.20
CA ARG A 76 -8.42 14.58 7.39
C ARG A 76 -7.28 13.84 6.68
N VAL A 77 -7.41 12.53 6.43
CA VAL A 77 -6.42 11.76 5.64
C VAL A 77 -6.25 12.27 4.21
N GLN A 78 -7.25 12.96 3.66
CA GLN A 78 -7.19 13.55 2.32
C GLN A 78 -6.18 14.71 2.26
N HIS A 79 -5.85 15.31 3.41
CA HIS A 79 -4.85 16.37 3.51
C HIS A 79 -3.49 15.75 3.85
N SER A 80 -2.61 15.65 2.86
CA SER A 80 -1.25 15.08 3.00
C SER A 80 -0.29 15.92 3.84
N GLN A 81 -0.68 17.14 4.21
CA GLN A 81 0.09 17.99 5.09
C GLN A 81 0.00 17.45 6.52
N ARG A 82 1.15 17.15 7.13
CA ARG A 82 1.24 16.77 8.53
C ARG A 82 1.01 18.01 9.40
N LEU A 83 -0.24 18.27 9.81
CA LEU A 83 -0.54 19.34 10.76
C LEU A 83 -0.23 18.88 12.20
N PRO A 84 0.57 19.62 12.98
CA PRO A 84 0.82 19.29 14.38
C PRO A 84 -0.45 19.46 15.24
N GLY A 85 -0.74 18.48 16.09
CA GLY A 85 -1.65 18.65 17.24
C GLY A 85 -3.15 18.36 17.05
N THR A 86 -3.57 17.46 16.17
CA THR A 86 -5.02 17.20 16.01
C THR A 86 -5.40 15.73 16.26
N LEU A 87 -6.08 15.48 17.37
CA LEU A 87 -6.93 14.30 17.63
C LEU A 87 -8.34 14.67 17.18
N GLY A 88 -8.98 13.83 16.36
CA GLY A 88 -10.35 14.08 15.93
C GLY A 88 -10.77 13.24 14.73
N CYS A 89 -11.82 12.43 14.94
CA CYS A 89 -12.58 11.70 13.94
C CYS A 89 -13.59 12.64 13.27
N LEU A 90 -13.54 12.78 11.95
CA LEU A 90 -14.61 13.41 11.17
C LEU A 90 -14.80 12.62 9.87
N CYS A 91 -15.94 11.93 9.77
CA CYS A 91 -16.32 10.97 8.75
C CYS A 91 -15.91 11.29 7.29
N GLY A 92 -15.47 10.27 6.54
CA GLY A 92 -15.67 10.23 5.07
C GLY A 92 -14.62 9.52 4.20
N ALA A 93 -13.47 9.08 4.73
CA ALA A 93 -12.55 8.23 3.97
C ALA A 93 -12.69 6.76 4.42
N LYS A 94 -12.45 5.79 3.53
CA LYS A 94 -12.46 4.35 3.88
C LYS A 94 -11.04 3.83 3.76
N PHE A 95 -10.50 3.29 4.85
CA PHE A 95 -9.18 2.65 4.84
C PHE A 95 -9.35 1.15 4.61
N VAL A 96 -8.45 0.55 3.82
CA VAL A 96 -8.47 -0.86 3.44
C VAL A 96 -7.17 -1.51 3.90
N GLN A 97 -7.26 -2.63 4.61
CA GLN A 97 -6.12 -3.32 5.22
C GLN A 97 -6.23 -4.83 5.06
N LEU A 98 -5.08 -5.53 5.01
CA LEU A 98 -5.05 -6.99 5.12
C LEU A 98 -5.55 -7.45 6.49
N ARG A 99 -6.38 -8.50 6.51
CA ARG A 99 -7.00 -9.01 7.74
C ARG A 99 -5.99 -9.45 8.82
N ASP A 100 -4.83 -9.96 8.40
CA ASP A 100 -3.80 -10.49 9.31
C ASP A 100 -2.56 -9.58 9.39
N SER A 101 -2.72 -8.29 9.09
CA SER A 101 -1.62 -7.32 9.18
C SER A 101 -1.22 -7.09 10.65
N ARG A 102 0.05 -7.40 10.96
CA ARG A 102 0.72 -7.14 12.24
C ARG A 102 0.96 -5.66 12.58
N TRP A 103 0.54 -4.72 11.72
CA TRP A 103 0.94 -3.31 11.79
C TRP A 103 -0.08 -2.32 12.38
N LEU A 104 -1.20 -2.76 12.98
CA LEU A 104 -2.06 -1.89 13.80
C LEU A 104 -2.80 -2.66 14.92
N HIS A 105 -3.11 -1.94 16.00
CA HIS A 105 -3.90 -2.35 17.17
C HIS A 105 -5.25 -3.00 16.79
N PRO A 106 -5.85 -3.85 17.66
CA PRO A 106 -7.16 -4.44 17.39
C PRO A 106 -8.18 -3.37 16.96
N VAL A 107 -8.91 -3.64 15.89
CA VAL A 107 -10.06 -2.84 15.44
C VAL A 107 -10.97 -2.66 16.67
N PRO A 108 -11.23 -1.43 17.15
CA PRO A 108 -12.06 -1.24 18.33
C PRO A 108 -13.46 -1.80 18.04
N THR A 109 -13.87 -2.77 18.85
CA THR A 109 -15.10 -3.56 18.64
C THR A 109 -16.39 -2.77 18.94
N SER A 110 -16.35 -1.47 19.20
CA SER A 110 -17.56 -0.73 19.53
C SER A 110 -17.62 0.64 18.88
N GLN A 111 -18.66 0.79 18.06
CA GLN A 111 -19.28 2.05 17.72
C GLN A 111 -19.85 2.64 19.03
N HIS A 112 -19.07 3.44 19.74
CA HIS A 112 -19.66 4.47 20.59
C HIS A 112 -19.52 5.78 19.83
N LEU A 113 -20.54 6.07 19.01
CA LEU A 113 -20.95 7.43 18.72
C LEU A 113 -21.19 8.08 20.08
N VAL A 114 -20.21 8.82 20.57
CA VAL A 114 -20.45 9.84 21.58
C VAL A 114 -20.46 11.13 20.79
N ASP A 115 -21.65 11.56 20.42
CA ASP A 115 -21.91 12.97 20.21
C ASP A 115 -21.66 13.64 21.57
N ASP A 116 -20.62 14.47 21.67
CA ASP A 116 -20.52 15.44 22.75
C ASP A 116 -20.56 16.84 22.15
N PRO A 117 -21.70 17.55 22.26
CA PRO A 117 -21.79 18.94 21.90
C PRO A 117 -21.37 19.77 23.13
N THR A 118 -20.22 20.43 23.05
CA THR A 118 -20.02 21.78 23.60
C THR A 118 -18.99 22.52 22.77
#